data_AF-A0A1Q2HVY6-F1
#
_entry.id   AF-A0A1Q2HVY6-F1
#
_cell.length_a   1.000
_cell.length_b   1.000
_cell.length_c   1.000
_cell.angle_alpha   90.00
_cell.angle_beta   90.00
_cell.angle_gamma   90.00
#
_symmetry.space_group_name_H-M   'P 1'
#
loop_
_entity.id
_entity.type
_entity.pdbx_description
1 polymer ?
#
loop_
_entity_poly.entity_id
_entity_poly.type
_entity_poly.pdbx_seq_one_letter_code
_entity_poly.pdbx_strand_id
1 'polypeptide(L)'
;MATTQVCSAEGCDESALFRTRTKPAWCEKHLGEIYDQAGLQLLEPFTKPKEYLLTRCTSCGFEGHYRFEYVLQTVGRHEKTCRACYWRGWARDQRALLDKGSSRESIELAKAAAEENGYIYLGPLTEPCLENDPHKVKCKRCGVITAERVGDIGWGCTCVKSNKTATAGTSKAVGSNLVKNATDECVSWWDHEKNSEQLWRTAKKGSRKTAWWTCSNGHTFESRIDEMFKRGSCRQCDEEKWRKKKAQDAIHTLAWRLAYAFSSVADVPELAAAWNEPDIDPADVPALSEQTFMFRCERGHTIRTSPQGASLYECRKCIGVKTRERNLAAAKSGEVKSRLTPEITSQWHPTKNDGLLLGAIPPTSTRNVWWLDPVCGHEWQDVVGNRDKYERYRCPFCETILDSLAYHYPDVAAQWSEQNDISPWQIRLYTTQLAQPPLWVCLDNPEHTWRAMPSRLVNGASCPDCKTVGKSAVECLYAKAAKKIWGNAASGQWVYSDSFTNHSSWSVDVLVDLPDGKQLGIEYDGSYWHKDKTETDLVKTLDLLRHGLILCRVREHPLPGLDVENQNYFEITAYAGSNDPEHELAEFAEVLTQHIERSNQVKP
;
A
#
# COMPACT_ATOMS: atom_id res chain seq x y z
N MET A 1 4.57 -26.23 8.73
CA MET A 1 4.32 -27.58 8.16
C MET A 1 4.06 -27.43 6.67
N ALA A 2 4.45 -28.47 5.91
CA ALA A 2 4.40 -28.59 4.46
C ALA A 2 3.07 -28.13 3.84
N THR A 3 3.15 -27.27 2.82
CA THR A 3 1.98 -26.89 2.03
C THR A 3 1.61 -28.03 1.07
N THR A 4 0.33 -28.14 0.68
CA THR A 4 -0.11 -29.10 -0.35
C THR A 4 0.42 -28.78 -1.75
N GLN A 5 1.13 -27.67 -1.93
CA GLN A 5 1.76 -27.29 -3.17
C GLN A 5 3.14 -27.96 -3.27
N VAL A 6 3.39 -28.64 -4.38
CA VAL A 6 4.70 -29.28 -4.65
C VAL A 6 5.75 -28.22 -4.98
N CYS A 7 7.00 -28.51 -4.62
CA CYS A 7 8.16 -27.73 -5.00
C CYS A 7 8.22 -27.49 -6.52
N SER A 8 8.62 -26.30 -6.93
CA SER A 8 8.75 -25.91 -8.35
C SER A 8 10.11 -26.23 -8.95
N ALA A 9 11.01 -26.86 -8.19
CA ALA A 9 12.27 -27.36 -8.73
C ALA A 9 12.01 -28.61 -9.59
N GLU A 10 12.69 -28.69 -10.72
CA GLU A 10 12.54 -29.81 -11.66
C GLU A 10 12.93 -31.14 -10.99
N GLY A 11 12.02 -32.12 -11.05
CA GLY A 11 12.23 -33.44 -10.44
C GLY A 11 12.11 -33.48 -8.90
N CYS A 12 11.53 -32.45 -8.27
CA CYS A 12 11.33 -32.42 -6.83
C CYS A 12 9.86 -32.63 -6.44
N ASP A 13 9.58 -33.72 -5.74
CA ASP A 13 8.23 -34.05 -5.23
C ASP A 13 7.99 -33.59 -3.78
N GLU A 14 8.97 -32.91 -3.17
CA GLU A 14 8.85 -32.37 -1.82
C GLU A 14 7.79 -31.28 -1.73
N SER A 15 7.14 -31.18 -0.58
CA SER A 15 6.19 -30.10 -0.32
C SER A 15 6.89 -28.75 -0.19
N ALA A 16 6.31 -27.71 -0.81
CA ALA A 16 6.83 -26.36 -0.70
C ALA A 16 6.61 -25.80 0.72
N LEU A 17 7.55 -24.95 1.16
CA LEU A 17 7.49 -24.26 2.46
C LEU A 17 6.41 -23.19 2.53
N PHE A 18 5.97 -22.68 1.38
CA PHE A 18 4.97 -21.62 1.29
C PHE A 18 4.10 -21.80 0.04
N ARG A 19 2.87 -21.28 0.10
CA ARG A 19 1.92 -21.40 -1.00
C ARG A 19 1.87 -20.12 -1.82
N THR A 20 1.84 -20.25 -3.15
CA THR A 20 1.50 -19.13 -4.03
C THR A 20 0.51 -19.55 -5.11
N ARG A 21 -0.29 -18.59 -5.60
CA ARG A 21 -1.36 -18.88 -6.57
C ARG A 21 -0.87 -18.99 -8.02
N THR A 22 0.13 -18.21 -8.39
CA THR A 22 0.61 -18.08 -9.77
C THR A 22 2.13 -18.01 -9.88
N LYS A 23 2.86 -18.08 -8.76
CA LYS A 23 4.32 -18.00 -8.72
C LYS A 23 4.88 -19.39 -8.41
N PRO A 24 6.18 -19.62 -8.64
CA PRO A 24 6.80 -20.84 -8.15
C PRO A 24 6.88 -20.81 -6.61
N ALA A 25 6.96 -21.99 -6.01
CA ALA A 25 7.10 -22.22 -4.59
C ALA A 25 8.16 -23.30 -4.38
N TRP A 26 8.98 -23.22 -3.33
CA TRP A 26 10.13 -24.10 -3.14
C TRP A 26 10.07 -24.79 -1.77
N CYS A 27 10.59 -26.02 -1.71
CA CYS A 27 10.86 -26.70 -0.45
C CYS A 27 12.11 -26.11 0.23
N GLU A 28 12.37 -26.50 1.48
CA GLU A 28 13.48 -25.98 2.29
C GLU A 28 14.84 -26.16 1.63
N LYS A 29 15.10 -27.36 1.08
CA LYS A 29 16.35 -27.68 0.38
C LYS A 29 16.60 -26.74 -0.80
N HIS A 30 15.66 -26.65 -1.74
CA HIS A 30 15.82 -25.81 -2.93
C HIS A 30 15.83 -24.32 -2.60
N LEU A 31 15.17 -23.91 -1.52
CA LEU A 31 15.28 -22.55 -1.01
C LEU A 31 16.71 -22.26 -0.55
N GLY A 32 17.33 -23.16 0.21
CA GLY A 32 18.75 -23.08 0.58
C GLY A 32 19.67 -22.97 -0.63
N GLU A 33 19.49 -23.84 -1.63
CA GLU A 33 20.28 -23.81 -2.87
C GLU A 33 20.17 -22.47 -3.62
N ILE A 34 18.98 -21.86 -3.65
CA ILE A 34 18.78 -20.52 -4.25
C ILE A 34 19.55 -19.45 -3.48
N TYR A 35 19.52 -19.48 -2.14
CA TYR A 35 20.29 -18.55 -1.32
C TYR A 35 21.81 -18.75 -1.50
N ASP A 36 22.27 -20.00 -1.62
CA ASP A 36 23.68 -20.33 -1.91
C ASP A 36 24.11 -19.80 -3.29
N GLN A 37 23.29 -20.01 -4.33
CA GLN A 37 23.52 -19.44 -5.65
C GLN A 37 23.62 -17.90 -5.61
N ALA A 38 22.75 -17.27 -4.83
CA ALA A 38 22.77 -15.83 -4.57
C ALA A 38 24.01 -15.33 -3.77
N GLY A 39 24.78 -16.23 -3.15
CA GLY A 39 25.90 -15.90 -2.27
C GLY A 39 25.47 -15.34 -0.91
N LEU A 40 24.35 -15.83 -0.39
CA LEU A 40 23.76 -15.42 0.87
C LEU A 40 23.47 -16.64 1.74
N GLN A 41 23.71 -16.52 3.04
CA GLN A 41 23.25 -17.44 4.06
C GLN A 41 22.06 -16.81 4.78
N LEU A 42 20.95 -17.53 4.90
CA LEU A 42 19.79 -17.07 5.67
C LEU A 42 20.10 -17.18 7.18
N LEU A 43 19.88 -16.12 7.95
CA LEU A 43 20.16 -16.09 9.40
C LEU A 43 18.93 -16.31 10.28
N GLU A 44 17.75 -16.37 9.68
CA GLU A 44 16.47 -16.57 10.36
C GLU A 44 15.55 -17.50 9.56
N PRO A 45 14.55 -18.14 10.17
CA PRO A 45 13.64 -19.03 9.45
C PRO A 45 12.92 -18.31 8.31
N PHE A 46 12.76 -18.98 7.18
CA PHE A 46 12.02 -18.41 6.06
C PHE A 46 10.53 -18.27 6.40
N THR A 47 9.98 -17.06 6.21
CA THR A 47 8.56 -16.77 6.43
C THR A 47 7.79 -16.66 5.10
N LYS A 48 7.96 -15.56 4.36
CA LYS A 48 7.21 -15.25 3.13
C LYS A 48 8.08 -14.58 2.06
N PRO A 49 7.77 -14.76 0.76
CA PRO A 49 8.61 -14.23 -0.33
C PRO A 49 8.83 -12.70 -0.35
N LYS A 50 7.88 -11.94 0.18
CA LYS A 50 7.89 -10.47 0.17
C LYS A 50 8.46 -9.85 1.44
N GLU A 51 8.70 -10.66 2.46
CA GLU A 51 9.24 -10.23 3.74
C GLU A 51 10.73 -9.97 3.61
N TYR A 52 11.24 -9.02 4.39
CA TYR A 52 12.66 -8.75 4.46
C TYR A 52 13.26 -9.73 5.46
N LEU A 53 14.07 -10.67 4.97
CA LEU A 53 14.72 -11.65 5.82
C LEU A 53 16.19 -11.32 6.03
N LEU A 54 16.68 -11.43 7.26
CA LEU A 54 18.08 -11.21 7.60
C LEU A 54 18.97 -12.30 6.96
N THR A 55 19.97 -11.86 6.19
CA THR A 55 20.94 -12.75 5.56
C THR A 55 22.36 -12.27 5.83
N ARG A 56 23.32 -13.18 5.69
CA ARG A 56 24.76 -12.90 5.69
C ARG A 56 25.35 -13.19 4.33
N CYS A 57 26.07 -12.25 3.75
CA CYS A 57 26.81 -12.48 2.52
C CYS A 57 28.00 -13.42 2.76
N THR A 58 28.09 -14.49 1.97
CA THR A 58 29.18 -15.47 2.08
C THR A 58 30.53 -14.93 1.61
N SER A 59 30.55 -13.87 0.77
CA SER A 59 31.78 -13.27 0.26
C SER A 59 32.35 -12.16 1.13
N CYS A 60 31.49 -11.29 1.70
CA CYS A 60 31.96 -10.11 2.45
C CYS A 60 31.53 -10.06 3.91
N GLY A 61 30.78 -11.07 4.38
CA GLY A 61 30.27 -11.13 5.76
C GLY A 61 29.17 -10.11 6.07
N PHE A 62 28.75 -9.28 5.12
CA PHE A 62 27.72 -8.27 5.35
C PHE A 62 26.39 -8.91 5.74
N GLU A 63 25.88 -8.51 6.91
CA GLU A 63 24.55 -8.87 7.38
C GLU A 63 23.55 -7.76 7.06
N GLY A 64 22.56 -8.07 6.24
CA GLY A 64 21.50 -7.17 5.82
C GLY A 64 20.25 -7.94 5.42
N HIS A 65 19.11 -7.25 5.35
CA HIS A 65 17.87 -7.91 5.00
C HIS A 65 17.60 -7.86 3.50
N TYR A 66 17.12 -8.96 2.94
CA TYR A 66 16.72 -9.06 1.55
C TYR A 66 15.36 -9.75 1.42
N ARG A 67 14.58 -9.33 0.43
CA ARG A 67 13.36 -10.04 0.06
C ARG A 67 13.70 -11.21 -0.84
N PHE A 68 13.09 -12.36 -0.60
CA PHE A 68 13.31 -13.54 -1.45
C PHE A 68 12.93 -13.30 -2.92
N GLU A 69 11.91 -12.48 -3.20
CA GLU A 69 11.59 -12.06 -4.59
C GLU A 69 12.77 -11.34 -5.27
N TYR A 70 13.58 -10.59 -4.52
CA TYR A 70 14.78 -9.93 -5.05
C TYR A 70 15.92 -10.93 -5.25
N VAL A 71 16.11 -11.87 -4.32
CA VAL A 71 17.08 -12.97 -4.42
C VAL A 71 16.83 -13.83 -5.67
N LEU A 72 15.57 -14.16 -5.96
CA LEU A 72 15.21 -14.90 -7.16
C LEU A 72 15.54 -14.14 -8.45
N GLN A 73 15.32 -12.82 -8.45
CA GLN A 73 15.60 -11.99 -9.62
C GLN A 73 17.09 -11.92 -9.93
N THR A 74 17.95 -11.79 -8.92
CA THR A 74 19.41 -11.73 -9.09
C THR A 74 19.97 -13.07 -9.51
N VAL A 75 19.53 -14.17 -8.90
CA VAL A 75 19.89 -15.54 -9.31
C VAL A 75 19.48 -15.81 -10.76
N GLY A 76 18.27 -15.40 -11.16
CA GLY A 76 17.80 -15.52 -12.54
C GLY A 76 18.59 -14.68 -13.56
N ARG A 77 19.39 -13.70 -13.11
CA ARG A 77 20.34 -12.93 -13.94
C ARG A 77 21.78 -13.43 -13.83
N HIS A 78 22.01 -14.52 -13.09
CA HIS A 78 23.35 -15.02 -12.76
C HIS A 78 24.22 -14.01 -11.99
N GLU A 79 23.60 -13.17 -11.16
CA GLU A 79 24.25 -12.15 -10.34
C GLU A 79 24.26 -12.54 -8.85
N LYS A 80 25.26 -12.06 -8.09
CA LYS A 80 25.27 -12.15 -6.62
C LYS A 80 24.38 -11.07 -6.01
N THR A 81 23.64 -11.40 -4.97
CA THR A 81 22.58 -10.52 -4.43
C THR A 81 23.09 -9.44 -3.49
N CYS A 82 24.27 -9.64 -2.88
CA CYS A 82 24.77 -8.74 -1.84
C CYS A 82 24.99 -7.31 -2.36
N ARG A 83 24.21 -6.36 -1.82
CA ARG A 83 24.30 -4.94 -2.18
C ARG A 83 25.57 -4.26 -1.69
N ALA A 84 26.13 -4.72 -0.56
CA ALA A 84 27.43 -4.24 -0.11
C ALA A 84 28.52 -4.56 -1.14
N CYS A 85 28.60 -5.82 -1.62
CA CYS A 85 29.55 -6.21 -2.67
C CYS A 85 29.33 -5.42 -3.97
N TYR A 86 28.06 -5.29 -4.40
CA TYR A 86 27.71 -4.52 -5.59
C TYR A 86 28.20 -3.07 -5.50
N TRP A 87 27.88 -2.38 -4.39
CA TRP A 87 28.24 -0.98 -4.22
C TRP A 87 29.74 -0.76 -4.08
N ARG A 88 30.47 -1.66 -3.40
CA ARG A 88 31.93 -1.61 -3.35
C ARG A 88 32.55 -1.75 -4.75
N GLY A 89 32.04 -2.67 -5.57
CA GLY A 89 32.49 -2.84 -6.96
C GLY A 89 32.22 -1.59 -7.79
N TRP A 90 30.99 -1.08 -7.74
CA TRP A 90 30.60 0.14 -8.44
C TRP A 90 31.45 1.36 -8.03
N ALA A 91 31.67 1.57 -6.73
CA ALA A 91 32.44 2.71 -6.23
C ALA A 91 33.90 2.65 -6.70
N ARG A 92 34.51 1.45 -6.71
CA ARG A 92 35.85 1.23 -7.27
C ARG A 92 35.89 1.60 -8.77
N ASP A 93 34.93 1.11 -9.55
CA ASP A 93 34.91 1.31 -11.00
C ASP A 93 34.66 2.79 -11.35
N GLN A 94 33.85 3.51 -10.56
CA GLN A 94 33.65 4.95 -10.71
C GLN A 94 34.91 5.77 -10.42
N ARG A 95 35.65 5.43 -9.36
CA ARG A 95 36.92 6.10 -9.06
C ARG A 95 37.94 5.90 -10.18
N ALA A 96 38.00 4.70 -10.75
CA ALA A 96 38.86 4.40 -11.89
C ALA A 96 38.48 5.20 -13.16
N LEU A 97 37.19 5.41 -13.42
CA LEU A 97 36.71 6.17 -14.59
C LEU A 97 36.95 7.68 -14.50
N LEU A 98 36.94 8.25 -13.29
CA LEU A 98 36.99 9.71 -13.08
C LEU A 98 38.43 10.25 -12.94
N ASP A 99 39.45 9.40 -12.96
CA ASP A 99 40.86 9.73 -12.65
C ASP A 99 41.02 10.57 -11.36
N LYS A 100 40.05 10.43 -10.44
CA LYS A 100 40.08 11.07 -9.13
C LYS A 100 40.82 10.14 -8.18
N GLY A 101 41.83 10.68 -7.49
CA GLY A 101 42.46 9.99 -6.37
C GLY A 101 41.44 9.61 -5.30
N SER A 102 41.72 8.54 -4.55
CA SER A 102 40.86 8.02 -3.48
C SER A 102 40.76 9.00 -2.29
N SER A 103 39.80 9.92 -2.34
CA SER A 103 39.36 10.74 -1.21
C SER A 103 38.71 9.87 -0.13
N ARG A 104 38.99 10.17 1.14
CA ARG A 104 38.32 9.53 2.28
C ARG A 104 36.90 10.06 2.41
N GLU A 105 35.95 9.17 2.60
CA GLU A 105 34.56 9.52 2.91
C GLU A 105 34.47 10.01 4.37
N SER A 106 33.65 11.03 4.62
CA SER A 106 33.42 11.51 5.98
C SER A 106 32.38 10.66 6.69
N ILE A 107 32.84 9.82 7.62
CA ILE A 107 31.97 8.97 8.46
C ILE A 107 30.99 9.83 9.27
N GLU A 108 31.41 11.00 9.73
CA GLU A 108 30.57 11.93 10.50
C GLU A 108 29.41 12.48 9.66
N LEU A 109 29.68 12.87 8.41
CA LEU A 109 28.62 13.30 7.48
C LEU A 109 27.68 12.16 7.11
N ALA A 110 28.22 10.96 6.86
CA ALA A 110 27.40 9.78 6.59
C ALA A 110 26.48 9.42 7.76
N LYS A 111 26.97 9.54 8.99
CA LYS A 111 26.19 9.34 10.22
C LYS A 111 25.09 10.39 10.38
N ALA A 112 25.43 11.68 10.22
CA ALA A 112 24.46 12.76 10.31
C ALA A 112 23.35 12.62 9.27
N ALA A 113 23.70 12.32 8.01
CA ALA A 113 22.74 12.08 6.95
C ALA A 113 21.83 10.87 7.25
N ALA A 114 22.37 9.79 7.81
CA ALA A 114 21.58 8.63 8.21
C ALA A 114 20.58 8.97 9.32
N GLU A 115 21.02 9.68 10.36
CA GLU A 115 20.17 10.05 11.50
C GLU A 115 19.05 11.01 11.09
N GLU A 116 19.35 12.00 10.24
CA GLU A 116 18.38 12.95 9.67
C GLU A 116 17.32 12.24 8.81
N ASN A 117 17.69 11.18 8.10
CA ASN A 117 16.80 10.44 7.19
C ASN A 117 16.13 9.20 7.85
N GLY A 118 16.05 9.16 9.18
CA GLY A 118 15.30 8.14 9.91
C GLY A 118 16.00 6.78 10.01
N TYR A 119 17.33 6.74 9.89
CA TYR A 119 18.13 5.54 10.09
C TYR A 119 18.94 5.59 11.40
N ILE A 120 19.27 4.40 11.90
CA ILE A 120 20.34 4.17 12.87
C ILE A 120 21.58 3.82 12.05
N TYR A 121 22.65 4.61 12.20
CA TYR A 121 23.91 4.36 11.53
C TYR A 121 24.69 3.23 12.23
N LEU A 122 25.12 2.23 11.46
CA LEU A 122 25.81 1.04 11.98
C LEU A 122 27.27 0.91 11.54
N GLY A 123 27.79 1.89 10.78
CA GLY A 123 29.20 1.97 10.41
C GLY A 123 29.50 1.83 8.91
N PRO A 124 30.74 2.13 8.48
CA PRO A 124 31.18 1.92 7.11
C PRO A 124 31.31 0.43 6.78
N LEU A 125 31.13 0.07 5.51
CA LEU A 125 31.34 -1.30 5.04
C LEU A 125 32.71 -1.49 4.39
N THR A 126 33.63 -0.52 4.47
CA THR A 126 35.00 -0.63 3.95
C THR A 126 35.98 0.02 4.89
N GLU A 127 37.23 -0.45 4.88
CA GLU A 127 38.34 0.13 5.63
C GLU A 127 39.61 0.16 4.76
N PRO A 128 40.19 1.34 4.47
CA PRO A 128 39.62 2.67 4.73
C PRO A 128 38.33 2.91 3.91
N CYS A 129 37.41 3.73 4.45
CA CYS A 129 36.19 4.11 3.75
C CYS A 129 36.48 5.26 2.76
N LEU A 130 36.24 5.01 1.48
CA LEU A 130 36.51 5.95 0.38
C LEU A 130 35.22 6.55 -0.17
N GLU A 131 35.33 7.67 -0.87
CA GLU A 131 34.19 8.38 -1.44
C GLU A 131 33.29 7.43 -2.26
N ASN A 132 31.97 7.46 -1.97
CA ASN A 132 30.92 6.58 -2.53
C ASN A 132 30.91 5.13 -2.04
N ASP A 133 31.77 4.74 -1.09
CA ASP A 133 31.66 3.41 -0.49
C ASP A 133 30.34 3.27 0.30
N PRO A 134 29.80 2.04 0.41
CA PRO A 134 28.55 1.82 1.11
C PRO A 134 28.72 1.82 2.63
N HIS A 135 27.66 2.21 3.33
CA HIS A 135 27.52 2.18 4.78
C HIS A 135 26.38 1.27 5.22
N LYS A 136 26.50 0.69 6.41
CA LYS A 136 25.45 -0.10 7.04
C LYS A 136 24.49 0.81 7.78
N VAL A 137 23.21 0.72 7.46
CA VAL A 137 22.15 1.50 8.12
C VAL A 137 20.98 0.59 8.49
N LYS A 138 20.28 0.91 9.58
CA LYS A 138 19.05 0.24 10.03
C LYS A 138 17.91 1.25 10.08
N CYS A 139 16.81 1.00 9.38
CA CYS A 139 15.67 1.91 9.44
C CYS A 139 15.04 1.90 10.83
N LYS A 140 14.80 3.08 11.43
CA LYS A 140 14.15 3.20 12.75
C LYS A 140 12.70 2.68 12.73
N ARG A 141 12.02 2.77 11.58
CA ARG A 141 10.58 2.46 11.46
C ARG A 141 10.29 0.99 11.16
N CYS A 142 10.97 0.40 10.18
CA CYS A 142 10.73 -1.00 9.78
C CYS A 142 11.80 -1.97 10.26
N GLY A 143 12.88 -1.48 10.89
CA GLY A 143 13.97 -2.31 11.41
C GLY A 143 14.88 -2.93 10.34
N VAL A 144 14.58 -2.75 9.05
CA VAL A 144 15.33 -3.32 7.93
C VAL A 144 16.75 -2.75 7.88
N ILE A 145 17.73 -3.64 7.78
CA ILE A 145 19.16 -3.32 7.65
C ILE A 145 19.57 -3.37 6.18
N THR A 146 20.16 -2.30 5.65
CA THR A 146 20.63 -2.20 4.26
C THR A 146 22.06 -1.67 4.15
N ALA A 147 22.65 -1.85 2.97
CA ALA A 147 23.91 -1.25 2.56
C ALA A 147 23.62 -0.12 1.57
N GLU A 148 23.86 1.13 1.97
CA GLU A 148 23.51 2.33 1.21
C GLU A 148 24.72 3.26 1.06
N ARG A 149 24.79 3.99 -0.05
CA ARG A 149 25.76 5.09 -0.21
C ARG A 149 25.21 6.35 0.46
N VAL A 150 26.06 7.32 0.80
CA VAL A 150 25.63 8.58 1.44
C VAL A 150 24.52 9.29 0.65
N GLY A 151 24.65 9.37 -0.68
CA GLY A 151 23.61 9.92 -1.54
C GLY A 151 22.31 9.11 -1.59
N ASP A 152 22.38 7.79 -1.36
CA ASP A 152 21.19 6.92 -1.32
C ASP A 152 20.44 7.02 0.03
N ILE A 153 21.18 7.27 1.12
CA ILE A 153 20.61 7.49 2.45
C ILE A 153 19.64 8.68 2.45
N GLY A 154 19.96 9.75 1.71
CA GLY A 154 19.12 10.95 1.58
C GLY A 154 17.76 10.70 0.91
N TRP A 155 17.57 9.55 0.26
CA TRP A 155 16.27 9.17 -0.29
C TRP A 155 15.34 8.52 0.74
N GLY A 156 15.81 8.22 1.96
CA GLY A 156 15.01 7.59 3.01
C GLY A 156 14.61 6.14 2.70
N CYS A 157 14.02 5.47 3.70
CA CYS A 157 13.64 4.06 3.56
C CYS A 157 12.39 3.89 2.69
N THR A 158 12.39 2.85 1.84
CA THR A 158 11.22 2.49 1.01
C THR A 158 9.97 2.14 1.81
N CYS A 159 10.08 1.82 3.11
CA CYS A 159 8.91 1.62 3.97
C CYS A 159 8.09 2.90 4.18
N VAL A 160 8.69 4.06 3.94
CA VAL A 160 8.03 5.37 4.03
C VAL A 160 7.50 5.82 2.66
N LYS A 161 8.08 5.30 1.57
CA LYS A 161 7.65 5.61 0.21
C LYS A 161 6.38 4.85 -0.13
N SER A 162 5.35 5.58 -0.53
CA SER A 162 4.15 4.97 -1.07
C SER A 162 4.48 4.22 -2.36
N ASN A 163 4.43 2.88 -2.32
CA ASN A 163 3.96 2.17 -3.50
C ASN A 163 2.52 2.65 -3.71
N LYS A 164 2.20 3.17 -4.91
CA LYS A 164 0.83 3.47 -5.32
C LYS A 164 0.03 2.15 -5.30
N THR A 165 -0.41 1.75 -4.12
CA THR A 165 -1.42 0.75 -3.93
C THR A 165 -2.72 1.53 -3.93
N ALA A 166 -3.43 1.42 -5.06
CA ALA A 166 -4.81 1.84 -5.32
C ALA A 166 -5.40 2.87 -4.34
N THR A 167 -5.56 4.09 -4.85
CA THR A 167 -6.59 5.08 -4.46
C THR A 167 -7.22 4.85 -3.09
N ALA A 168 -6.66 5.52 -2.09
CA ALA A 168 -7.32 5.78 -0.83
C ALA A 168 -8.66 6.51 -1.06
N GLY A 169 -9.59 6.36 -0.11
CA GLY A 169 -10.73 7.25 0.00
C GLY A 169 -12.00 6.72 -0.64
N THR A 170 -12.56 5.66 -0.06
CA THR A 170 -13.96 5.69 0.35
C THR A 170 -14.29 4.40 1.12
N SER A 171 -14.49 4.50 2.44
CA SER A 171 -15.58 3.72 3.05
C SER A 171 -16.85 4.25 2.41
N LYS A 172 -17.15 3.67 1.27
CA LYS A 172 -18.43 3.81 0.62
C LYS A 172 -19.42 3.27 1.66
N ALA A 173 -20.27 4.16 2.21
CA ALA A 173 -21.46 3.79 2.96
C ALA A 173 -22.10 2.56 2.31
N VAL A 174 -22.76 1.67 3.03
CA VAL A 174 -23.34 0.46 2.42
C VAL A 174 -24.15 0.84 1.17
N GLY A 175 -23.63 0.49 -0.01
CA GLY A 175 -24.20 0.88 -1.31
C GLY A 175 -23.63 2.11 -2.02
N SER A 176 -22.73 2.90 -1.46
CA SER A 176 -22.01 4.01 -2.14
C SER A 176 -21.22 3.57 -3.37
N ASN A 177 -20.82 2.29 -3.41
CA ASN A 177 -20.17 1.69 -4.58
C ASN A 177 -21.16 1.30 -5.66
N LEU A 178 -22.48 1.45 -5.43
CA LEU A 178 -23.49 1.13 -6.42
C LEU A 178 -23.59 2.23 -7.46
N VAL A 179 -23.89 1.84 -8.70
CA VAL A 179 -24.11 2.75 -9.82
C VAL A 179 -25.23 3.74 -9.50
N LYS A 180 -26.33 3.29 -8.89
CA LYS A 180 -27.48 4.13 -8.52
C LYS A 180 -27.18 5.25 -7.51
N ASN A 181 -26.11 5.11 -6.73
CA ASN A 181 -25.74 6.07 -5.68
C ASN A 181 -24.56 6.94 -6.11
N ALA A 182 -24.24 6.94 -7.40
CA ALA A 182 -23.10 7.63 -7.98
C ALA A 182 -23.54 8.98 -8.57
N THR A 183 -22.69 10.00 -8.42
CA THR A 183 -22.92 11.34 -8.99
C THR A 183 -22.19 11.54 -10.32
N ASP A 184 -21.54 10.50 -10.84
CA ASP A 184 -20.81 10.53 -12.10
C ASP A 184 -21.78 10.74 -13.28
N GLU A 185 -21.40 11.57 -14.25
CA GLU A 185 -22.24 11.92 -15.42
C GLU A 185 -22.73 10.68 -16.19
N CYS A 186 -21.90 9.63 -16.30
CA CYS A 186 -22.26 8.39 -17.00
C CYS A 186 -23.46 7.66 -16.40
N VAL A 187 -23.82 7.91 -15.14
CA VAL A 187 -25.00 7.31 -14.49
C VAL A 187 -26.28 7.77 -15.16
N SER A 188 -26.33 9.03 -15.60
CA SER A 188 -27.45 9.59 -16.37
C SER A 188 -27.65 8.90 -17.73
N TRP A 189 -26.65 8.15 -18.21
CA TRP A 189 -26.73 7.42 -19.46
C TRP A 189 -27.21 5.98 -19.26
N TRP A 190 -27.57 5.56 -18.03
CA TRP A 190 -28.05 4.20 -17.80
C TRP A 190 -29.40 3.94 -18.50
N ASP A 191 -29.46 2.90 -19.34
CA ASP A 191 -30.68 2.54 -20.05
C ASP A 191 -31.59 1.66 -19.18
N HIS A 192 -32.66 2.24 -18.62
CA HIS A 192 -33.59 1.53 -17.72
C HIS A 192 -34.54 0.56 -18.45
N GLU A 193 -34.69 0.68 -19.76
CA GLU A 193 -35.55 -0.21 -20.56
C GLU A 193 -34.80 -1.50 -20.93
N LYS A 194 -33.51 -1.38 -21.25
CA LYS A 194 -32.68 -2.52 -21.68
C LYS A 194 -31.95 -3.22 -20.55
N ASN A 195 -31.77 -2.58 -19.40
CA ASN A 195 -31.17 -3.20 -18.22
C ASN A 195 -32.21 -3.63 -17.21
N SER A 196 -32.01 -4.78 -16.57
CA SER A 196 -32.93 -5.23 -15.52
C SER A 196 -32.83 -4.37 -14.26
N GLU A 197 -33.96 -4.20 -13.57
CA GLU A 197 -34.04 -3.50 -12.28
C GLU A 197 -33.14 -4.15 -11.22
N GLN A 198 -32.96 -5.47 -11.27
CA GLN A 198 -32.03 -6.18 -10.39
C GLN A 198 -30.57 -5.76 -10.63
N LEU A 199 -30.18 -5.56 -11.89
CA LEU A 199 -28.85 -5.07 -12.24
C LEU A 199 -28.66 -3.64 -11.73
N TRP A 200 -29.63 -2.75 -11.92
CA TRP A 200 -29.60 -1.38 -11.41
C TRP A 200 -29.42 -1.32 -9.88
N ARG A 201 -30.13 -2.18 -9.14
CA ARG A 201 -30.07 -2.22 -7.67
C ARG A 201 -28.75 -2.74 -7.10
N THR A 202 -28.05 -3.60 -7.83
CA THR A 202 -26.89 -4.36 -7.32
C THR A 202 -25.56 -4.03 -8.00
N ALA A 203 -25.60 -3.37 -9.16
CA ALA A 203 -24.43 -3.01 -9.94
C ALA A 203 -23.51 -2.08 -9.16
N LYS A 204 -22.22 -2.46 -9.09
CA LYS A 204 -21.16 -1.65 -8.47
C LYS A 204 -20.32 -0.93 -9.53
N LYS A 205 -19.81 0.27 -9.22
CA LYS A 205 -18.96 1.08 -10.12
C LYS A 205 -17.77 0.29 -10.69
N GLY A 206 -17.15 -0.58 -9.88
CA GLY A 206 -16.02 -1.43 -10.30
C GLY A 206 -16.40 -2.77 -10.94
N SER A 207 -17.68 -3.00 -11.26
CA SER A 207 -18.17 -4.26 -11.81
C SER A 207 -17.69 -4.45 -13.26
N ARG A 208 -17.22 -5.66 -13.58
CA ARG A 208 -16.88 -6.06 -14.95
C ARG A 208 -18.09 -6.51 -15.79
N LYS A 209 -19.29 -6.50 -15.21
CA LYS A 209 -20.53 -6.79 -15.95
C LYS A 209 -20.76 -5.71 -17.01
N THR A 210 -21.38 -6.11 -18.11
CA THR A 210 -21.87 -5.18 -19.13
C THR A 210 -23.25 -4.66 -18.76
N ALA A 211 -23.54 -3.45 -19.22
CA ALA A 211 -24.84 -2.81 -19.15
C ALA A 211 -25.06 -2.00 -20.43
N TRP A 212 -26.32 -1.74 -20.76
CA TRP A 212 -26.70 -0.84 -21.84
C TRP A 212 -26.68 0.61 -21.37
N TRP A 213 -26.14 1.49 -22.21
CA TRP A 213 -26.04 2.92 -21.95
C TRP A 213 -26.57 3.69 -23.15
N THR A 214 -27.31 4.76 -22.90
CA THR A 214 -27.80 5.67 -23.92
C THR A 214 -27.27 7.07 -23.59
N CYS A 215 -26.33 7.56 -24.41
CA CYS A 215 -25.72 8.86 -24.16
C CYS A 215 -26.67 10.02 -24.49
N SER A 216 -26.30 11.25 -24.10
CA SER A 216 -27.06 12.46 -24.36
C SER A 216 -27.33 12.76 -25.85
N ASN A 217 -26.52 12.19 -26.75
CA ASN A 217 -26.72 12.30 -28.21
C ASN A 217 -27.64 11.19 -28.77
N GLY A 218 -28.25 10.36 -27.93
CA GLY A 218 -29.20 9.32 -28.33
C GLY A 218 -28.57 7.99 -28.76
N HIS A 219 -27.24 7.86 -28.69
CA HIS A 219 -26.56 6.61 -29.03
C HIS A 219 -26.68 5.58 -27.92
N THR A 220 -27.27 4.42 -28.24
CA THR A 220 -27.39 3.27 -27.34
C THR A 220 -26.31 2.23 -27.63
N PHE A 221 -25.54 1.85 -26.61
CA PHE A 221 -24.43 0.91 -26.73
C PHE A 221 -24.24 0.07 -25.47
N GLU A 222 -23.65 -1.12 -25.60
CA GLU A 222 -23.29 -1.97 -24.48
C GLU A 222 -21.84 -1.69 -24.06
N SER A 223 -21.60 -1.50 -22.76
CA SER A 223 -20.26 -1.29 -22.22
C SER A 223 -20.14 -1.82 -20.80
N ARG A 224 -18.91 -2.10 -20.38
CA ARG A 224 -18.62 -2.52 -19.01
C ARG A 224 -18.82 -1.37 -18.04
N ILE A 225 -19.45 -1.68 -16.91
CA ILE A 225 -19.72 -0.69 -15.86
C ILE A 225 -18.41 -0.05 -15.38
N ASP A 226 -17.37 -0.84 -15.10
CA ASP A 226 -16.08 -0.30 -14.65
C ASP A 226 -15.35 0.57 -15.69
N GLU A 227 -15.59 0.36 -16.98
CA GLU A 227 -15.01 1.19 -18.04
C GLU A 227 -15.73 2.54 -18.16
N MET A 228 -17.06 2.54 -18.03
CA MET A 228 -17.85 3.78 -18.05
C MET A 228 -17.48 4.73 -16.91
N PHE A 229 -17.21 4.21 -15.71
CA PHE A 229 -16.74 5.03 -14.58
C PHE A 229 -15.26 5.47 -14.69
N LYS A 230 -14.45 4.83 -15.53
CA LYS A 230 -13.02 5.20 -15.72
C LYS A 230 -12.82 6.21 -16.85
N ARG A 231 -13.54 6.04 -17.96
CA ARG A 231 -13.36 6.83 -19.18
C ARG A 231 -14.54 7.74 -19.50
N GLY A 232 -15.76 7.35 -19.10
CA GLY A 232 -16.97 8.16 -19.26
C GLY A 232 -17.21 8.62 -20.69
N SER A 233 -17.01 7.75 -21.69
CA SER A 233 -17.10 8.17 -23.09
C SER A 233 -17.95 7.24 -23.94
N CYS A 234 -18.69 7.84 -24.87
CA CYS A 234 -19.46 7.11 -25.88
C CYS A 234 -18.56 6.93 -27.10
N ARG A 235 -18.26 5.68 -27.46
CA ARG A 235 -17.37 5.35 -28.59
C ARG A 235 -17.88 5.91 -29.91
N GLN A 236 -19.19 5.89 -30.14
CA GLN A 236 -19.78 6.45 -31.37
C GLN A 236 -19.60 7.97 -31.42
N CYS A 237 -19.84 8.68 -30.31
CA CYS A 237 -19.55 10.12 -30.22
C CYS A 237 -18.07 10.44 -30.39
N ASP A 238 -17.17 9.65 -29.78
CA ASP A 238 -15.73 9.83 -29.90
C ASP A 238 -15.25 9.55 -31.33
N GLU A 239 -15.78 8.50 -31.97
CA GLU A 239 -15.53 8.18 -33.37
C GLU A 239 -16.07 9.26 -34.31
N GLU A 240 -17.26 9.80 -34.06
CA GLU A 240 -17.80 10.91 -34.84
C GLU A 240 -16.96 12.17 -34.69
N LYS A 241 -16.55 12.51 -33.47
CA LYS A 241 -15.63 13.63 -33.21
C LYS A 241 -14.32 13.43 -33.93
N TRP A 242 -13.75 12.22 -33.84
CA TRP A 242 -12.51 11.88 -34.53
C TRP A 242 -12.66 11.89 -36.05
N ARG A 243 -13.74 11.35 -36.61
CA ARG A 243 -14.04 11.36 -38.05
C ARG A 243 -14.23 12.79 -38.55
N LYS A 244 -14.99 13.63 -37.84
CA LYS A 244 -15.17 15.05 -38.17
C LYS A 244 -13.83 15.77 -38.16
N LYS A 245 -13.02 15.59 -37.12
CA LYS A 245 -11.68 16.18 -37.03
C LYS A 245 -10.76 15.68 -38.15
N LYS A 246 -10.71 14.37 -38.40
CA LYS A 246 -9.89 13.77 -39.47
C LYS A 246 -10.33 14.24 -40.86
N ALA A 247 -11.64 14.38 -41.08
CA ALA A 247 -12.17 14.93 -42.32
C ALA A 247 -11.78 16.40 -42.49
N GLN A 248 -11.88 17.21 -41.43
CA GLN A 248 -11.41 18.59 -41.43
C GLN A 248 -9.90 18.70 -41.70
N ASP A 249 -9.08 17.90 -41.00
CA ASP A 249 -7.62 17.85 -41.19
C ASP A 249 -7.26 17.41 -42.62
N ALA A 250 -8.01 16.46 -43.19
CA ALA A 250 -7.83 15.99 -44.56
C ALA A 250 -8.22 17.05 -45.60
N ILE A 251 -9.34 17.76 -45.39
CA ILE A 251 -9.76 18.89 -46.23
C ILE A 251 -8.70 20.00 -46.18
N HIS A 252 -8.23 20.35 -44.99
CA HIS A 252 -7.19 21.35 -44.83
C HIS A 252 -5.87 20.93 -45.49
N THR A 253 -5.48 19.66 -45.35
CA THR A 253 -4.28 19.13 -46.01
C THR A 253 -4.40 19.15 -47.53
N LEU A 254 -5.56 18.81 -48.08
CA LEU A 254 -5.79 18.88 -49.51
C LEU A 254 -5.78 20.33 -50.01
N ALA A 255 -6.44 21.24 -49.29
CA ALA A 255 -6.43 22.67 -49.60
C ALA A 255 -5.01 23.25 -49.56
N TRP A 256 -4.23 22.90 -48.55
CA TRP A 256 -2.82 23.28 -48.41
C TRP A 256 -1.98 22.80 -49.60
N ARG A 257 -2.14 21.52 -49.98
CA ARG A 257 -1.45 20.94 -51.15
C ARG A 257 -1.83 21.64 -52.45
N LEU A 258 -3.10 21.96 -52.65
CA LEU A 258 -3.55 22.67 -53.86
C LEU A 258 -3.04 24.11 -53.91
N ALA A 259 -3.03 24.81 -52.77
CA ALA A 259 -2.60 26.20 -52.70
C ALA A 259 -1.09 26.37 -52.86
N TYR A 260 -0.29 25.42 -52.36
CA TYR A 260 1.15 25.60 -52.19
C TYR A 260 2.00 24.49 -52.82
N ALA A 261 1.46 23.73 -53.79
CA ALA A 261 2.14 22.61 -54.46
C ALA A 261 3.54 22.93 -54.99
N PHE A 262 3.75 24.16 -55.46
CA PHE A 262 4.98 24.63 -56.07
C PHE A 262 5.60 25.82 -55.31
N SER A 263 5.08 26.12 -54.12
CA SER A 263 5.55 27.22 -53.29
C SER A 263 6.67 26.76 -52.36
N SER A 264 7.68 27.60 -52.18
CA SER A 264 8.63 27.51 -51.08
C SER A 264 8.03 28.04 -49.78
N VAL A 265 8.74 27.88 -48.67
CA VAL A 265 8.38 28.51 -47.40
C VAL A 265 8.43 30.04 -47.50
N ALA A 266 9.33 30.60 -48.30
CA ALA A 266 9.43 32.04 -48.54
C ALA A 266 8.20 32.62 -49.28
N ASP A 267 7.54 31.82 -50.12
CA ASP A 267 6.38 32.25 -50.89
C ASP A 267 5.08 32.29 -50.06
N VAL A 268 5.10 31.73 -48.85
CA VAL A 268 3.95 31.68 -47.94
C VAL A 268 4.16 32.71 -46.82
N PRO A 269 3.47 33.88 -46.83
CA PRO A 269 3.81 35.02 -45.96
C PRO A 269 3.85 34.69 -44.47
N GLU A 270 2.89 33.89 -43.98
CA GLU A 270 2.81 33.45 -42.59
C GLU A 270 3.97 32.54 -42.18
N LEU A 271 4.46 31.68 -43.08
CA LEU A 271 5.59 30.79 -42.82
C LEU A 271 6.93 31.52 -42.95
N ALA A 272 7.07 32.39 -43.94
CA ALA A 272 8.23 33.25 -44.09
C ALA A 272 8.41 34.16 -42.87
N ALA A 273 7.32 34.76 -42.37
CA ALA A 273 7.34 35.59 -41.16
C ALA A 273 7.67 34.78 -39.89
N ALA A 274 7.24 33.51 -39.84
CA ALA A 274 7.53 32.62 -38.73
C ALA A 274 8.86 31.84 -38.88
N TRP A 275 9.60 31.97 -39.98
CA TRP A 275 10.81 31.17 -40.21
C TRP A 275 11.91 31.51 -39.20
N ASN A 276 12.53 30.48 -38.61
CA ASN A 276 13.58 30.65 -37.60
C ASN A 276 14.61 29.52 -37.67
N GLU A 277 14.76 28.86 -38.82
CA GLU A 277 15.82 27.86 -39.00
C GLU A 277 17.13 28.57 -39.37
N PRO A 278 18.20 28.43 -38.57
CA PRO A 278 19.50 28.93 -38.93
C PRO A 278 20.05 28.17 -40.14
N ASP A 279 20.83 28.87 -40.96
CA ASP A 279 21.62 28.28 -42.05
C ASP A 279 20.83 27.64 -43.22
N ILE A 280 19.50 27.79 -43.25
CA ILE A 280 18.65 27.35 -44.36
C ILE A 280 17.76 28.51 -44.82
N ASP A 281 17.90 28.87 -46.10
CA ASP A 281 17.03 29.87 -46.72
C ASP A 281 15.62 29.29 -46.88
N PRO A 282 14.56 29.98 -46.41
CA PRO A 282 13.18 29.51 -46.60
C PRO A 282 12.78 29.36 -48.08
N ALA A 283 13.47 29.99 -49.03
CA ALA A 283 13.25 29.80 -50.46
C ALA A 283 13.66 28.39 -50.95
N ASP A 284 14.61 27.74 -50.27
CA ASP A 284 15.11 26.40 -50.63
C ASP A 284 14.24 25.27 -50.08
N VAL A 285 13.24 25.60 -49.24
CA VAL A 285 12.40 24.62 -48.56
C VAL A 285 11.00 24.61 -49.16
N PRO A 286 10.52 23.49 -49.73
CA PRO A 286 9.14 23.40 -50.20
C PRO A 286 8.13 23.55 -49.06
N ALA A 287 7.04 24.28 -49.30
CA ALA A 287 5.93 24.46 -48.35
C ALA A 287 5.18 23.14 -48.02
N LEU A 288 5.36 22.11 -48.86
CA LEU A 288 4.85 20.75 -48.64
C LEU A 288 5.86 19.80 -48.01
N SER A 289 7.00 20.29 -47.53
CA SER A 289 7.99 19.44 -46.88
C SER A 289 7.41 18.78 -45.63
N GLU A 290 7.60 17.46 -45.50
CA GLU A 290 7.26 16.71 -44.29
C GLU A 290 8.40 16.77 -43.25
N GLN A 291 9.55 17.35 -43.61
CA GLN A 291 10.64 17.58 -42.67
C GLN A 291 10.28 18.68 -41.67
N THR A 292 10.88 18.62 -40.49
CA THR A 292 10.60 19.59 -39.42
C THR A 292 11.68 20.66 -39.35
N PHE A 293 11.26 21.92 -39.27
CA PHE A 293 12.11 23.10 -39.16
C PHE A 293 11.72 23.93 -37.95
N MET A 294 12.59 24.86 -37.56
CA MET A 294 12.34 25.81 -36.49
C MET A 294 11.48 26.98 -36.98
N PHE A 295 10.32 27.16 -36.35
CA PHE A 295 9.44 28.30 -36.53
C PHE A 295 9.32 29.08 -35.23
N ARG A 296 9.19 30.40 -35.32
CA ARG A 296 8.98 31.31 -34.20
C ARG A 296 7.59 31.93 -34.30
N CYS A 297 6.74 31.70 -33.31
CA CYS A 297 5.42 32.31 -33.28
C CYS A 297 5.49 33.81 -32.93
N GLU A 298 4.38 34.54 -33.12
CA GLU A 298 4.27 35.98 -32.81
C GLU A 298 4.66 36.36 -31.38
N ARG A 299 4.46 35.44 -30.42
CA ARG A 299 4.86 35.63 -29.01
C ARG A 299 6.32 35.25 -28.75
N GLY A 300 7.10 34.99 -29.80
CA GLY A 300 8.53 34.70 -29.75
C GLY A 300 8.90 33.27 -29.39
N HIS A 301 7.95 32.34 -29.25
CA HIS A 301 8.25 30.94 -28.91
C HIS A 301 8.71 30.17 -30.15
N THR A 302 9.83 29.46 -30.02
CA THR A 302 10.31 28.54 -31.06
C THR A 302 9.65 27.18 -30.93
N ILE A 303 9.14 26.66 -32.04
CA ILE A 303 8.58 25.32 -32.20
C ILE A 303 9.29 24.60 -33.35
N ARG A 304 9.46 23.28 -33.24
CA ARG A 304 10.00 22.45 -34.33
C ARG A 304 8.88 21.62 -34.92
N THR A 305 8.52 21.87 -36.18
CA THR A 305 7.38 21.24 -36.87
C THR A 305 7.55 21.34 -38.39
N SER A 306 6.73 20.63 -39.17
CA SER A 306 6.66 20.83 -40.62
C SER A 306 6.04 22.20 -40.97
N PRO A 307 6.30 22.76 -42.17
CA PRO A 307 5.65 23.97 -42.66
C PRO A 307 4.12 23.93 -42.54
N GLN A 308 3.49 22.83 -42.96
CA GLN A 308 2.05 22.64 -42.81
C GLN A 308 1.62 22.66 -41.33
N GLY A 309 2.39 22.01 -40.45
CA GLY A 309 2.08 22.00 -39.02
C GLY A 309 2.23 23.37 -38.34
N ALA A 310 3.14 24.22 -38.83
CA ALA A 310 3.32 25.59 -38.34
C ALA A 310 2.13 26.50 -38.70
N SER A 311 1.49 26.27 -39.85
CA SER A 311 0.27 26.99 -40.26
C SER A 311 -0.99 26.43 -39.59
N LEU A 312 -1.14 25.11 -39.55
CA LEU A 312 -2.37 24.46 -39.09
C LEU A 312 -2.56 24.52 -37.56
N TYR A 313 -1.48 24.44 -36.78
CA TYR A 313 -1.59 24.29 -35.32
C TYR A 313 -1.13 25.52 -34.57
N GLU A 314 -1.96 25.99 -33.63
CA GLU A 314 -1.55 27.02 -32.69
C GLU A 314 -0.34 26.55 -31.85
N CYS A 315 0.62 27.46 -31.64
CA CYS A 315 1.78 27.23 -30.79
C CYS A 315 1.37 26.64 -29.43
N ARG A 316 1.87 25.44 -29.11
CA ARG A 316 1.53 24.71 -27.88
C ARG A 316 1.88 25.48 -26.60
N LYS A 317 2.91 26.32 -26.64
CA LYS A 317 3.27 27.21 -25.52
C LYS A 317 2.20 28.28 -25.32
N CYS A 318 1.68 28.88 -26.39
CA CYS A 318 0.57 29.84 -26.35
C CYS A 318 -0.74 29.21 -25.83
N ILE A 319 -1.06 27.99 -26.27
CA ILE A 319 -2.20 27.21 -25.71
C ILE A 319 -2.03 27.02 -24.19
N GLY A 320 -0.82 26.70 -23.75
CA GLY A 320 -0.49 26.58 -22.33
C GLY A 320 -0.59 27.91 -21.56
N VAL A 321 -0.30 29.04 -22.19
CA VAL A 321 -0.53 30.39 -21.62
C VAL A 321 -2.02 30.65 -21.48
N LYS A 322 -2.82 30.49 -22.55
CA LYS A 322 -4.28 30.66 -22.53
C LYS A 322 -4.96 29.81 -21.45
N THR A 323 -4.50 28.56 -21.32
CA THR A 323 -5.00 27.65 -20.28
C THR A 323 -4.73 28.18 -18.87
N ARG A 324 -3.53 28.72 -18.63
CA ARG A 324 -3.18 29.32 -17.33
C ARG A 324 -3.99 30.58 -17.06
N GLU A 325 -4.18 31.44 -18.05
CA GLU A 325 -5.00 32.64 -17.97
C GLU A 325 -6.45 32.31 -17.62
N ARG A 326 -7.06 31.33 -18.30
CA ARG A 326 -8.40 30.83 -17.99
C ARG A 326 -8.51 30.32 -16.56
N ASN A 327 -7.55 29.49 -16.13
CA ASN A 327 -7.56 28.94 -14.77
C ASN A 327 -7.40 30.05 -13.71
N LEU A 328 -6.58 31.06 -13.99
CA LEU A 328 -6.43 32.23 -13.12
C LEU A 328 -7.71 33.06 -13.06
N ALA A 329 -8.40 33.25 -14.19
CA ALA A 329 -9.68 33.94 -14.24
C ALA A 329 -10.76 33.21 -13.42
N ALA A 330 -10.88 31.88 -13.59
CA ALA A 330 -11.81 31.05 -12.81
C ALA A 330 -11.47 31.03 -11.30
N ALA A 331 -10.18 31.12 -10.95
CA ALA A 331 -9.77 31.25 -9.55
C ALA A 331 -10.15 32.63 -8.98
N LYS A 332 -9.95 33.71 -9.75
CA LYS A 332 -10.30 35.08 -9.35
C LYS A 332 -11.81 35.30 -9.22
N SER A 333 -12.62 34.64 -10.07
CA SER A 333 -14.08 34.70 -9.98
C SER A 333 -14.64 33.90 -8.79
N GLY A 334 -13.82 33.08 -8.13
CA GLY A 334 -14.26 32.17 -7.07
C GLY A 334 -14.99 30.92 -7.55
N GLU A 335 -15.14 30.73 -8.87
CA GLU A 335 -15.73 29.53 -9.48
C GLU A 335 -14.95 28.27 -9.06
N VAL A 336 -13.61 28.38 -8.99
CA VAL A 336 -12.73 27.30 -8.54
C VAL A 336 -11.94 27.75 -7.32
N LYS A 337 -12.32 27.27 -6.13
CA LYS A 337 -11.62 27.61 -4.87
C LYS A 337 -10.26 26.93 -4.73
N SER A 338 -10.17 25.65 -5.05
CA SER A 338 -8.93 24.86 -5.02
C SER A 338 -9.00 23.75 -6.06
N ARG A 339 -7.85 23.39 -6.63
CA ARG A 339 -7.70 22.21 -7.48
C ARG A 339 -6.96 21.06 -6.77
N LEU A 340 -6.49 21.30 -5.55
CA LEU A 340 -5.83 20.30 -4.70
C LEU A 340 -6.87 19.52 -3.89
N THR A 341 -6.45 18.42 -3.26
CA THR A 341 -7.34 17.69 -2.34
C THR A 341 -7.67 18.56 -1.11
N PRO A 342 -8.81 18.32 -0.42
CA PRO A 342 -9.16 19.08 0.78
C PRO A 342 -8.08 19.04 1.86
N GLU A 343 -7.44 17.90 2.06
CA GLU A 343 -6.38 17.74 3.06
C GLU A 343 -5.17 18.62 2.74
N ILE A 344 -4.67 18.58 1.50
CA ILE A 344 -3.54 19.41 1.07
C ILE A 344 -3.93 20.90 1.07
N THR A 345 -5.15 21.23 0.65
CA THR A 345 -5.70 22.59 0.67
C THR A 345 -5.66 23.17 2.09
N SER A 346 -5.99 22.35 3.11
CA SER A 346 -6.00 22.79 4.52
C SER A 346 -4.63 23.19 5.06
N GLN A 347 -3.56 22.86 4.35
CA GLN A 347 -2.18 23.12 4.76
C GLN A 347 -1.54 24.28 4.00
N TRP A 348 -2.30 24.95 3.14
CA TRP A 348 -1.80 26.10 2.41
C TRP A 348 -1.48 27.24 3.39
N HIS A 349 -0.25 27.76 3.35
CA HIS A 349 0.12 28.83 4.25
C HIS A 349 -0.70 30.10 3.97
N PRO A 350 -1.32 30.74 4.98
CA PRO A 350 -2.26 31.85 4.77
C PRO A 350 -1.61 33.13 4.21
N THR A 351 -0.35 33.43 4.59
CA THR A 351 0.30 34.71 4.24
C THR A 351 1.59 34.63 3.40
N LYS A 352 2.29 33.49 3.34
CA LYS A 352 3.63 33.38 2.73
C LYS A 352 3.67 32.98 1.24
N ASN A 353 2.51 32.85 0.60
CA ASN A 353 2.41 32.38 -0.79
C ASN A 353 2.10 33.52 -1.78
N ASP A 354 2.49 34.76 -1.48
CA ASP A 354 2.49 35.91 -2.41
C ASP A 354 1.20 36.07 -3.26
N GLY A 355 0.03 35.87 -2.65
CA GLY A 355 -1.26 36.02 -3.32
C GLY A 355 -1.58 34.93 -4.36
N LEU A 356 -0.85 33.82 -4.35
CA LEU A 356 -1.17 32.66 -5.18
C LEU A 356 -2.52 32.05 -4.81
N LEU A 357 -3.39 31.95 -5.81
CA LEU A 357 -4.73 31.40 -5.66
C LEU A 357 -4.71 29.88 -5.89
N LEU A 358 -5.17 29.12 -4.91
CA LEU A 358 -5.28 27.65 -4.97
C LEU A 358 -6.04 27.14 -6.20
N GLY A 359 -7.07 27.86 -6.65
CA GLY A 359 -7.82 27.55 -7.86
C GLY A 359 -7.02 27.65 -9.17
N ALA A 360 -5.92 28.43 -9.18
CA ALA A 360 -5.07 28.60 -10.34
C ALA A 360 -3.91 27.58 -10.38
N ILE A 361 -3.64 26.89 -9.27
CA ILE A 361 -2.52 25.98 -9.12
C ILE A 361 -2.96 24.54 -9.42
N PRO A 362 -2.42 23.86 -10.45
CA PRO A 362 -2.74 22.46 -10.71
C PRO A 362 -2.03 21.54 -9.71
N PRO A 363 -2.58 20.34 -9.41
CA PRO A 363 -1.95 19.34 -8.54
C PRO A 363 -0.53 18.93 -8.95
N THR A 364 -0.19 19.02 -10.23
CA THR A 364 1.13 18.66 -10.76
C THR A 364 2.11 19.82 -10.82
N SER A 365 1.78 20.96 -10.20
CA SER A 365 2.62 22.15 -10.25
C SER A 365 3.99 21.89 -9.63
N THR A 366 5.05 22.30 -10.32
CA THR A 366 6.43 22.22 -9.83
C THR A 366 6.83 23.43 -8.98
N ARG A 367 5.87 24.30 -8.64
CA ARG A 367 6.12 25.49 -7.81
C ARG A 367 6.41 25.06 -6.38
N ASN A 368 7.50 25.58 -5.84
CA ASN A 368 7.81 25.50 -4.42
C ASN A 368 7.03 26.58 -3.67
N VAL A 369 6.26 26.18 -2.66
CA VAL A 369 5.35 27.06 -1.91
C VAL A 369 5.44 26.75 -0.41
N TRP A 370 4.98 27.69 0.41
CA TRP A 370 4.89 27.52 1.86
C TRP A 370 3.64 26.75 2.26
N TRP A 371 3.84 25.82 3.17
CA TRP A 371 2.81 25.02 3.82
C TRP A 371 2.85 25.28 5.33
N LEU A 372 1.71 25.09 5.98
CA LEU A 372 1.52 25.20 7.41
C LEU A 372 0.65 24.02 7.84
N ASP A 373 1.11 23.23 8.81
CA ASP A 373 0.29 22.19 9.37
C ASP A 373 -0.67 22.82 10.39
N PRO A 374 -1.99 22.73 10.19
CA PRO A 374 -2.95 23.46 11.02
C PRO A 374 -3.09 22.87 12.44
N VAL A 375 -2.48 21.71 12.73
CA VAL A 375 -2.58 21.03 14.02
C VAL A 375 -1.36 21.36 14.88
N CYS A 376 -0.15 21.18 14.34
CA CYS A 376 1.08 21.42 15.10
C CYS A 376 1.71 22.79 14.86
N GLY A 377 1.25 23.55 13.85
CA GLY A 377 1.80 24.86 13.51
C GLY A 377 3.14 24.81 12.77
N HIS A 378 3.63 23.63 12.40
CA HIS A 378 4.89 23.51 11.66
C HIS A 378 4.76 24.12 10.26
N GLU A 379 5.72 24.97 9.89
CA GLU A 379 5.80 25.62 8.58
C GLU A 379 6.95 25.04 7.76
N TRP A 380 6.72 24.75 6.49
CA TRP A 380 7.78 24.24 5.60
C TRP A 380 7.55 24.66 4.15
N GLN A 381 8.59 24.57 3.34
CA GLN A 381 8.49 24.74 1.88
C GLN A 381 8.52 23.37 1.19
N ASP A 382 7.63 23.16 0.22
CA ASP A 382 7.65 21.98 -0.63
C ASP A 382 6.96 22.26 -1.97
N VAL A 383 7.32 21.47 -2.98
CA VAL A 383 6.71 21.51 -4.31
C VAL A 383 5.29 20.93 -4.26
N VAL A 384 4.33 21.66 -4.84
CA VAL A 384 2.90 21.26 -4.85
C VAL A 384 2.70 19.84 -5.38
N GLY A 385 3.34 19.49 -6.51
CA GLY A 385 3.24 18.15 -7.09
C GLY A 385 3.89 17.04 -6.28
N ASN A 386 4.81 17.36 -5.37
CA ASN A 386 5.50 16.37 -4.54
C ASN A 386 4.61 15.92 -3.38
N ARG A 387 3.76 16.81 -2.86
CA ARG A 387 2.80 16.55 -1.77
C ARG A 387 2.01 15.26 -2.00
N ASP A 388 1.61 14.99 -3.26
CA ASP A 388 0.76 13.85 -3.60
C ASP A 388 1.51 12.64 -4.21
N LYS A 389 2.83 12.71 -4.39
CA LYS A 389 3.60 11.72 -5.18
C LYS A 389 4.54 10.82 -4.37
N TYR A 390 5.20 11.35 -3.34
CA TYR A 390 6.32 10.67 -2.67
C TYR A 390 5.93 10.08 -1.30
N GLU A 391 6.57 10.50 -0.21
CA GLU A 391 6.28 10.06 1.16
C GLU A 391 4.87 10.52 1.60
N ARG A 392 4.30 11.51 0.89
CA ARG A 392 2.97 12.10 1.13
C ARG A 392 2.81 12.48 2.60
N TYR A 393 3.82 13.13 3.17
CA TYR A 393 3.74 13.67 4.52
C TYR A 393 2.63 14.71 4.59
N ARG A 394 1.76 14.60 5.58
CA ARG A 394 0.92 15.70 6.01
C ARG A 394 1.84 16.74 6.63
N CYS A 395 2.55 16.41 7.71
CA CYS A 395 3.59 17.23 8.30
C CYS A 395 4.91 16.46 8.38
N PRO A 396 6.01 16.94 7.77
CA PRO A 396 7.30 16.26 7.84
C PRO A 396 7.92 16.30 9.24
N PHE A 397 7.62 17.31 10.06
CA PHE A 397 8.12 17.41 11.44
C PHE A 397 7.45 16.41 12.40
N CYS A 398 6.12 16.27 12.32
CA CYS A 398 5.40 15.28 13.12
C CYS A 398 5.41 13.87 12.49
N GLU A 399 6.05 13.73 11.32
CA GLU A 399 6.03 12.53 10.48
C GLU A 399 4.62 11.99 10.17
N THR A 400 3.60 12.85 10.23
CA THR A 400 2.21 12.49 9.89
C THR A 400 2.04 12.41 8.39
N ILE A 401 1.09 11.61 7.91
CA ILE A 401 0.91 11.32 6.49
C ILE A 401 -0.47 11.73 5.98
N LEU A 402 -0.54 12.25 4.75
CA LEU A 402 -1.77 12.57 4.03
C LEU A 402 -2.54 11.30 3.72
N ASP A 403 -3.86 11.25 3.88
CA ASP A 403 -4.69 10.03 3.87
C ASP A 403 -4.36 9.05 5.01
N SER A 404 -4.11 9.59 6.21
CA SER A 404 -3.94 8.78 7.42
C SER A 404 -5.26 8.17 7.91
N LEU A 405 -5.18 7.22 8.84
CA LEU A 405 -6.35 6.69 9.54
C LEU A 405 -7.13 7.79 10.25
N ALA A 406 -6.43 8.63 11.00
CA ALA A 406 -7.05 9.73 11.75
C ALA A 406 -7.76 10.76 10.86
N TYR A 407 -7.22 11.03 9.66
CA TYR A 407 -7.85 11.97 8.75
C TYR A 407 -9.19 11.46 8.18
N HIS A 408 -9.26 10.18 7.79
CA HIS A 408 -10.47 9.62 7.16
C HIS A 408 -11.48 9.04 8.16
N TYR A 409 -11.03 8.56 9.33
CA TYR A 409 -11.87 7.89 10.33
C TYR A 409 -11.54 8.39 11.74
N PRO A 410 -11.90 9.65 12.07
CA PRO A 410 -11.64 10.21 13.39
C PRO A 410 -12.24 9.37 14.52
N ASP A 411 -13.44 8.79 14.33
CA ASP A 411 -14.12 7.95 15.34
C ASP A 411 -13.39 6.62 15.59
N VAL A 412 -12.73 6.07 14.55
CA VAL A 412 -11.88 4.88 14.70
C VAL A 412 -10.56 5.27 15.36
N ALA A 413 -9.96 6.39 14.95
CA ALA A 413 -8.74 6.90 15.56
C ALA A 413 -8.92 7.30 17.03
N ALA A 414 -10.13 7.68 17.46
CA ALA A 414 -10.45 7.93 18.86
C ALA A 414 -10.36 6.68 19.75
N GLN A 415 -10.47 5.49 19.16
CA GLN A 415 -10.26 4.21 19.86
C GLN A 415 -8.78 3.82 19.93
N TRP A 416 -7.87 4.61 19.36
CA TRP A 416 -6.45 4.28 19.33
C TRP A 416 -5.82 4.45 20.70
N SER A 417 -5.16 3.41 21.22
CA SER A 417 -4.47 3.50 22.50
C SER A 417 -3.22 4.38 22.42
N GLU A 418 -3.00 5.21 23.43
CA GLU A 418 -1.76 5.98 23.62
C GLU A 418 -0.54 5.09 23.89
N GLN A 419 -0.74 3.82 24.27
CA GLN A 419 0.33 2.85 24.48
C GLN A 419 0.96 2.34 23.17
N ASN A 420 0.41 2.70 22.02
CA ASN A 420 1.01 2.37 20.74
C ASN A 420 2.17 3.32 20.41
N ASP A 421 3.30 2.77 19.94
CA ASP A 421 4.48 3.54 19.53
C ASP A 421 4.25 4.43 18.29
N ILE A 422 3.15 4.22 17.57
CA ILE A 422 2.80 4.94 16.34
C ILE A 422 1.44 5.61 16.47
N SER A 423 1.34 6.82 15.92
CA SER A 423 0.11 7.61 15.90
C SER A 423 -0.85 7.15 14.78
N PRO A 424 -2.17 7.28 14.96
CA PRO A 424 -3.14 7.04 13.88
C PRO A 424 -2.99 8.06 12.72
N TRP A 425 -2.25 9.16 12.92
CA TRP A 425 -1.85 10.11 11.88
C TRP A 425 -0.65 9.65 11.05
N GLN A 426 0.07 8.60 11.48
CA GLN A 426 1.28 8.08 10.84
C GLN A 426 1.03 6.78 10.06
N ILE A 427 -0.20 6.27 10.04
CA ILE A 427 -0.55 4.99 9.43
C ILE A 427 -1.66 5.13 8.38
N ARG A 428 -1.68 4.18 7.44
CA ARG A 428 -2.72 4.05 6.41
C ARG A 428 -3.85 3.16 6.91
N LEU A 429 -5.05 3.39 6.38
CA LEU A 429 -6.29 2.64 6.64
C LEU A 429 -6.15 1.12 6.51
N TYR A 430 -5.48 0.68 5.45
CA TYR A 430 -5.34 -0.74 5.12
C TYR A 430 -3.96 -1.27 5.44
N THR A 431 -3.27 -0.67 6.43
CA THR A 431 -2.00 -1.22 6.89
C THR A 431 -2.25 -2.61 7.47
N THR A 432 -1.62 -3.63 6.88
CA THR A 432 -1.70 -5.03 7.33
C THR A 432 -0.33 -5.61 7.73
N GLN A 433 0.71 -4.79 7.75
CA GLN A 433 2.11 -5.21 7.90
C GLN A 433 2.80 -4.53 9.09
N LEU A 434 2.04 -4.10 10.09
CA LEU A 434 2.65 -3.67 11.35
C LEU A 434 3.25 -4.90 12.04
N ALA A 435 4.43 -4.75 12.64
CA ALA A 435 5.11 -5.84 13.36
C ALA A 435 4.21 -6.46 14.43
N GLN A 436 3.39 -5.63 15.08
CA GLN A 436 2.31 -6.07 15.95
C GLN A 436 1.02 -5.30 15.62
N PRO A 437 -0.16 -5.93 15.75
CA PRO A 437 -1.42 -5.22 15.64
C PRO A 437 -1.53 -4.16 16.75
N PRO A 438 -1.99 -2.94 16.42
CA PRO A 438 -2.16 -1.87 17.40
C PRO A 438 -3.21 -2.22 18.45
N LEU A 439 -3.02 -1.67 19.64
CA LEU A 439 -3.93 -1.75 20.78
C LEU A 439 -5.04 -0.69 20.64
N TRP A 440 -6.27 -1.10 20.89
CA TRP A 440 -7.47 -0.26 20.85
C TRP A 440 -8.12 -0.21 22.22
N VAL A 441 -8.81 0.89 22.50
CA VAL A 441 -9.59 1.14 23.71
C VAL A 441 -11.03 1.40 23.29
N CYS A 442 -11.99 0.75 23.95
CA CYS A 442 -13.40 0.90 23.61
C CYS A 442 -13.91 2.29 24.00
N LEU A 443 -14.72 2.91 23.14
CA LEU A 443 -15.37 4.19 23.46
C LEU A 443 -16.45 4.04 24.53
N ASP A 444 -17.10 2.87 24.60
CA ASP A 444 -18.19 2.62 25.56
C ASP A 444 -17.68 2.21 26.94
N ASN A 445 -16.52 1.54 27.01
CA ASN A 445 -15.88 1.14 28.26
C ASN A 445 -14.34 1.15 28.12
N PRO A 446 -13.63 2.12 28.70
CA PRO A 446 -12.17 2.21 28.63
C PRO A 446 -11.41 1.00 29.19
N GLU A 447 -12.05 0.17 30.03
CA GLU A 447 -11.46 -1.09 30.51
C GLU A 447 -11.35 -2.15 29.40
N HIS A 448 -12.20 -2.07 28.37
CA HIS A 448 -12.14 -2.99 27.25
C HIS A 448 -11.03 -2.56 26.29
N THR A 449 -9.97 -3.38 26.24
CA THR A 449 -8.87 -3.20 25.29
C THR A 449 -8.72 -4.45 24.44
N TRP A 450 -8.32 -4.27 23.18
CA TRP A 450 -8.08 -5.39 22.26
C TRP A 450 -7.03 -5.03 21.22
N ARG A 451 -6.39 -6.03 20.64
CA ARG A 451 -5.48 -5.85 19.50
C ARG A 451 -6.17 -6.20 18.19
N ALA A 452 -6.02 -5.33 17.19
CA ALA A 452 -6.55 -5.58 15.85
C ALA A 452 -5.84 -4.72 14.80
N MET A 453 -5.76 -5.21 13.55
CA MET A 453 -5.28 -4.37 12.44
C MET A 453 -6.31 -3.27 12.09
N PRO A 454 -5.88 -2.04 11.75
CA PRO A 454 -6.79 -0.93 11.41
C PRO A 454 -7.82 -1.26 10.33
N SER A 455 -7.41 -2.07 9.34
CA SER A 455 -8.28 -2.51 8.25
C SER A 455 -9.53 -3.24 8.73
N ARG A 456 -9.50 -3.92 9.89
CA ARG A 456 -10.68 -4.61 10.43
C ARG A 456 -11.69 -3.63 11.00
N LEU A 457 -11.25 -2.62 11.74
CA LEU A 457 -12.15 -1.62 12.33
C LEU A 457 -12.81 -0.76 11.25
N VAL A 458 -12.04 -0.35 10.24
CA VAL A 458 -12.60 0.36 9.06
C VAL A 458 -13.66 -0.48 8.33
N ASN A 459 -13.55 -1.82 8.39
CA ASN A 459 -14.53 -2.75 7.83
C ASN A 459 -15.66 -3.14 8.81
N GLY A 460 -15.81 -2.46 9.94
CA GLY A 460 -16.91 -2.63 10.88
C GLY A 460 -16.66 -3.61 12.02
N ALA A 461 -15.41 -4.02 12.28
CA ALA A 461 -15.09 -4.71 13.52
C ALA A 461 -15.25 -3.73 14.70
N SER A 462 -15.93 -4.16 15.75
CA SER A 462 -16.15 -3.42 16.99
C SER A 462 -15.45 -4.09 18.16
N CYS A 463 -15.49 -3.45 19.33
CA CYS A 463 -15.00 -4.02 20.60
C CYS A 463 -15.52 -5.47 20.77
N PRO A 464 -14.63 -6.46 20.92
CA PRO A 464 -15.02 -7.86 21.11
C PRO A 464 -15.88 -8.08 22.34
N ASP A 465 -15.61 -7.38 23.44
CA ASP A 465 -16.34 -7.52 24.70
C ASP A 465 -17.75 -6.91 24.64
N CYS A 466 -17.94 -5.80 23.92
CA CYS A 466 -19.27 -5.19 23.74
C CYS A 466 -20.11 -5.95 22.69
N LYS A 467 -19.49 -6.68 21.77
CA LYS A 467 -20.17 -7.31 20.64
C LYS A 467 -20.99 -8.53 21.09
N THR A 468 -22.30 -8.46 20.93
CA THR A 468 -23.25 -9.56 21.18
C THR A 468 -23.71 -10.27 19.91
N VAL A 469 -23.64 -9.60 18.75
CA VAL A 469 -24.11 -10.15 17.47
C VAL A 469 -23.07 -11.12 16.88
N GLY A 470 -23.45 -12.39 16.70
CA GLY A 470 -22.59 -13.42 16.11
C GLY A 470 -21.74 -14.21 17.11
N LYS A 471 -21.97 -14.04 18.41
CA LYS A 471 -21.51 -14.97 19.45
C LYS A 471 -22.62 -15.96 19.76
N SER A 472 -22.30 -17.22 20.03
CA SER A 472 -23.31 -18.14 20.53
C SER A 472 -23.74 -17.74 21.94
N ALA A 473 -24.98 -18.05 22.31
CA ALA A 473 -25.47 -17.80 23.67
C ALA A 473 -24.60 -18.54 24.71
N VAL A 474 -24.05 -19.69 24.31
CA VAL A 474 -23.21 -20.54 25.14
C VAL A 474 -21.81 -19.94 25.33
N GLU A 475 -21.16 -19.42 24.28
CA GLU A 475 -19.91 -18.65 24.39
C GLU A 475 -20.05 -17.49 25.38
N CYS A 476 -21.18 -16.77 25.35
CA CYS A 476 -21.47 -15.70 26.29
C CYS A 476 -21.59 -16.19 27.74
N LEU A 477 -22.07 -17.42 27.96
CA LEU A 477 -22.17 -18.03 29.29
C LEU A 477 -20.79 -18.43 29.81
N TYR A 478 -19.95 -19.09 29.01
CA TYR A 478 -18.57 -19.41 29.41
C TYR A 478 -17.75 -18.14 29.68
N ALA A 479 -17.91 -17.08 28.88
CA ALA A 479 -17.25 -15.80 29.14
C ALA A 479 -17.66 -15.20 30.48
N LYS A 480 -18.96 -15.25 30.84
CA LYS A 480 -19.46 -14.76 32.13
C LYS A 480 -18.96 -15.61 33.29
N ALA A 481 -19.00 -16.93 33.16
CA ALA A 481 -18.50 -17.86 34.16
C ALA A 481 -16.99 -17.66 34.40
N ALA A 482 -16.20 -17.55 33.33
CA ALA A 482 -14.78 -17.25 33.42
C ALA A 482 -14.52 -15.88 34.09
N LYS A 483 -15.32 -14.86 33.77
CA LYS A 483 -15.19 -13.54 34.41
C LYS A 483 -15.50 -13.59 35.92
N LYS A 484 -16.42 -14.44 36.35
CA LYS A 484 -16.75 -14.65 37.77
C LYS A 484 -15.61 -15.35 38.53
N ILE A 485 -14.92 -16.29 37.88
CA ILE A 485 -13.83 -17.07 38.48
C ILE A 485 -12.52 -16.27 38.52
N TRP A 486 -12.11 -15.68 37.39
CA TRP A 486 -10.80 -15.03 37.26
C TRP A 486 -10.84 -13.48 37.29
N GLY A 487 -12.02 -12.86 37.16
CA GLY A 487 -12.20 -11.40 37.24
C GLY A 487 -11.84 -10.61 35.97
N ASN A 488 -10.89 -11.09 35.18
CA ASN A 488 -10.32 -10.39 34.01
C ASN A 488 -10.59 -11.08 32.66
N ALA A 489 -11.56 -11.99 32.58
CA ALA A 489 -11.88 -12.69 31.34
C ALA A 489 -12.42 -11.74 30.26
N ALA A 490 -11.84 -11.82 29.07
CA ALA A 490 -12.22 -11.07 27.88
C ALA A 490 -12.72 -12.00 26.77
N SER A 491 -13.75 -11.61 26.01
CA SER A 491 -14.44 -12.51 25.09
C SER A 491 -14.22 -12.15 23.62
N GLY A 492 -13.88 -13.15 22.80
CA GLY A 492 -13.69 -13.01 21.35
C GLY A 492 -12.41 -12.26 20.98
N GLN A 493 -11.40 -12.30 21.85
CA GLN A 493 -10.13 -11.61 21.67
C GLN A 493 -9.29 -12.27 20.57
N TRP A 494 -8.55 -11.46 19.82
CA TRP A 494 -7.67 -11.97 18.76
C TRP A 494 -6.24 -12.12 19.28
N VAL A 495 -5.70 -13.32 19.10
CA VAL A 495 -4.30 -13.64 19.37
C VAL A 495 -3.52 -13.61 18.06
N TYR A 496 -2.33 -13.04 18.10
CA TYR A 496 -1.44 -12.86 16.95
C TYR A 496 -0.07 -13.41 17.31
N SER A 497 0.51 -14.24 16.45
CA SER A 497 1.83 -14.82 16.68
C SER A 497 2.55 -15.12 15.38
N ASP A 498 3.83 -14.80 15.31
CA ASP A 498 4.71 -15.22 14.22
C ASP A 498 5.00 -16.73 14.26
N SER A 499 4.74 -17.39 15.39
CA SER A 499 4.86 -18.85 15.52
C SER A 499 3.72 -19.62 14.86
N PHE A 500 2.62 -18.94 14.50
CA PHE A 500 1.48 -19.58 13.85
C PHE A 500 1.83 -20.02 12.43
N THR A 501 1.43 -21.24 12.10
CA THR A 501 1.82 -21.87 10.83
C THR A 501 0.80 -21.72 9.72
N ASN A 502 -0.49 -21.62 10.06
CA ASN A 502 -1.56 -21.65 9.06
C ASN A 502 -2.28 -20.30 8.92
N HIS A 503 -2.40 -19.56 10.01
CA HIS A 503 -3.06 -18.26 10.06
C HIS A 503 -2.15 -17.23 10.73
N SER A 504 -2.28 -15.96 10.38
CA SER A 504 -1.53 -14.88 11.07
C SER A 504 -2.16 -14.47 12.39
N SER A 505 -3.35 -14.99 12.70
CA SER A 505 -4.12 -14.65 13.88
C SER A 505 -5.27 -15.63 14.09
N TRP A 506 -5.62 -15.88 15.34
CA TRP A 506 -6.79 -16.66 15.74
C TRP A 506 -7.66 -15.83 16.69
N SER A 507 -8.99 -15.93 16.57
CA SER A 507 -9.89 -15.44 17.62
C SER A 507 -10.06 -16.53 18.67
N VAL A 508 -10.01 -16.16 19.94
CA VAL A 508 -10.25 -17.02 21.10
C VAL A 508 -11.55 -16.60 21.76
N ASP A 509 -12.41 -17.58 22.09
CA ASP A 509 -13.76 -17.29 22.59
C ASP A 509 -13.72 -16.60 23.96
N VAL A 510 -12.84 -17.07 24.85
CA VAL A 510 -12.52 -16.43 26.13
C VAL A 510 -11.01 -16.46 26.38
N LEU A 511 -10.44 -15.31 26.71
CA LEU A 511 -9.03 -15.16 27.07
C LEU A 511 -8.93 -14.60 28.49
N VAL A 512 -8.04 -15.16 29.30
CA VAL A 512 -7.81 -14.82 30.70
C VAL A 512 -6.32 -14.64 30.95
N ASP A 513 -5.91 -13.51 31.52
CA ASP A 513 -4.52 -13.31 31.95
C ASP A 513 -4.30 -13.93 33.33
N LEU A 514 -3.28 -14.77 33.47
CA LEU A 514 -2.96 -15.47 34.72
C LEU A 514 -1.87 -14.70 35.51
N PRO A 515 -1.79 -14.88 36.85
CA PRO A 515 -0.85 -14.13 37.69
C PRO A 515 0.64 -14.35 37.39
N ASP A 516 1.01 -15.47 36.76
CA ASP A 516 2.39 -15.81 36.38
C ASP A 516 2.82 -15.20 35.03
N GLY A 517 1.97 -14.35 34.43
CA GLY A 517 2.18 -13.72 33.13
C GLY A 517 1.83 -14.60 31.94
N LYS A 518 1.29 -15.81 32.15
CA LYS A 518 0.72 -16.64 31.08
C LYS A 518 -0.71 -16.24 30.76
N GLN A 519 -1.21 -16.73 29.63
CA GLN A 519 -2.60 -16.55 29.22
C GLN A 519 -3.30 -17.91 29.11
N LEU A 520 -4.53 -17.97 29.60
CA LEU A 520 -5.46 -19.07 29.42
C LEU A 520 -6.44 -18.72 28.30
N GLY A 521 -6.51 -19.56 27.26
CA GLY A 521 -7.56 -19.53 26.26
C GLY A 521 -8.61 -20.61 26.54
N ILE A 522 -9.89 -20.26 26.41
CA ILE A 522 -11.01 -21.20 26.46
C ILE A 522 -11.77 -21.11 25.13
N GLU A 523 -11.99 -22.25 24.49
CA GLU A 523 -12.72 -22.39 23.23
C GLU A 523 -13.97 -23.24 23.45
N TYR A 524 -15.13 -22.78 22.98
CA TYR A 524 -16.36 -23.57 23.01
C TYR A 524 -16.69 -24.10 21.61
N ASP A 525 -16.59 -25.41 21.44
CA ASP A 525 -16.84 -26.08 20.18
C ASP A 525 -18.26 -26.64 20.14
N GLY A 526 -19.20 -25.84 19.61
CA GLY A 526 -20.56 -26.30 19.35
C GLY A 526 -20.57 -27.40 18.28
N SER A 527 -21.20 -28.53 18.59
CA SER A 527 -21.25 -29.74 17.77
C SER A 527 -21.76 -29.48 16.35
N TYR A 528 -22.77 -28.60 16.21
CA TYR A 528 -23.32 -28.21 14.91
C TYR A 528 -22.31 -27.46 14.03
N TRP A 529 -21.52 -26.55 14.61
CA TRP A 529 -20.60 -25.68 13.87
C TRP A 529 -19.23 -26.32 13.61
N HIS A 530 -18.87 -27.34 14.40
CA HIS A 530 -17.56 -28.00 14.39
C HIS A 530 -17.57 -29.44 13.86
N LYS A 531 -18.74 -30.00 13.53
CA LYS A 531 -18.90 -31.41 13.10
C LYS A 531 -17.87 -31.90 12.06
N ASP A 532 -17.53 -31.07 11.08
CA ASP A 532 -16.60 -31.39 9.99
C ASP A 532 -15.34 -30.51 10.01
N LYS A 533 -14.96 -29.98 11.18
CA LYS A 533 -13.85 -29.03 11.35
C LYS A 533 -12.71 -29.53 12.24
N THR A 534 -12.66 -30.82 12.55
CA THR A 534 -11.63 -31.42 13.42
C THR A 534 -10.20 -31.04 13.01
N GLU A 535 -9.88 -31.05 11.72
CA GLU A 535 -8.56 -30.64 11.23
C GLU A 535 -8.28 -29.16 11.49
N THR A 536 -9.27 -28.29 11.26
CA THR A 536 -9.15 -26.84 11.53
C THR A 536 -9.01 -26.56 13.03
N ASP A 537 -9.76 -27.30 13.85
CA ASP A 537 -9.69 -27.21 15.31
C ASP A 537 -8.32 -27.65 15.81
N LEU A 538 -7.78 -28.77 15.32
CA LEU A 538 -6.45 -29.25 15.65
C LEU A 538 -5.39 -28.21 15.26
N VAL A 539 -5.47 -27.66 14.06
CA VAL A 539 -4.56 -26.61 13.58
C VAL A 539 -4.59 -25.38 14.49
N LYS A 540 -5.78 -24.88 14.84
CA LYS A 540 -5.95 -23.73 15.75
C LYS A 540 -5.36 -24.04 17.12
N THR A 541 -5.62 -25.23 17.66
CA THR A 541 -5.12 -25.71 18.95
C THR A 541 -3.60 -25.71 19.00
N LEU A 542 -2.95 -26.33 18.00
CA LEU A 542 -1.50 -26.42 17.92
C LEU A 542 -0.84 -25.04 17.74
N ASP A 543 -1.44 -24.16 16.95
CA ASP A 543 -0.96 -22.79 16.78
C ASP A 543 -1.01 -22.02 18.11
N LEU A 544 -2.15 -22.04 18.83
CA LEU A 544 -2.32 -21.36 20.13
C LEU A 544 -1.36 -21.91 21.21
N LEU A 545 -1.19 -23.23 21.29
CA LEU A 545 -0.23 -23.86 22.20
C LEU A 545 1.22 -23.46 21.88
N ARG A 546 1.58 -23.35 20.60
CA ARG A 546 2.92 -22.90 20.19
C ARG A 546 3.17 -21.44 20.52
N HIS A 547 2.13 -20.60 20.56
CA HIS A 547 2.25 -19.23 21.07
C HIS A 547 2.49 -19.19 22.58
N GLY A 548 2.22 -20.29 23.29
CA GLY A 548 2.49 -20.43 24.73
C GLY A 548 1.26 -20.28 25.62
N LEU A 549 0.05 -20.33 25.05
CA LEU A 549 -1.18 -20.35 25.83
C LEU A 549 -1.33 -21.68 26.58
N ILE A 550 -1.95 -21.60 27.76
CA ILE A 550 -2.68 -22.73 28.33
C ILE A 550 -4.05 -22.73 27.65
N LEU A 551 -4.47 -23.86 27.10
CA LEU A 551 -5.68 -23.93 26.27
C LEU A 551 -6.64 -24.98 26.83
N CYS A 552 -7.87 -24.58 27.09
CA CYS A 552 -8.98 -25.46 27.43
C CYS A 552 -10.00 -25.46 26.29
N ARG A 553 -10.24 -26.61 25.66
CA ARG A 553 -11.36 -26.75 24.70
C ARG A 553 -12.53 -27.45 25.35
N VAL A 554 -13.68 -26.80 25.31
CA VAL A 554 -14.96 -27.37 25.71
C VAL A 554 -15.64 -27.90 24.45
N ARG A 555 -15.65 -29.23 24.28
CA ARG A 555 -16.19 -29.89 23.08
C ARG A 555 -17.58 -30.42 23.35
N GLU A 556 -18.57 -29.90 22.63
CA GLU A 556 -19.95 -30.36 22.76
C GLU A 556 -20.13 -31.74 22.12
N HIS A 557 -20.66 -32.70 22.88
CA HIS A 557 -21.00 -34.02 22.39
C HIS A 557 -21.99 -33.92 21.20
N PRO A 558 -21.79 -34.64 20.08
CA PRO A 558 -20.92 -35.81 19.91
C PRO A 558 -19.57 -35.54 19.24
N LEU A 559 -18.98 -34.34 19.39
CA LEU A 559 -17.65 -34.09 18.82
C LEU A 559 -16.62 -35.04 19.43
N PRO A 560 -15.74 -35.66 18.62
CA PRO A 560 -14.62 -36.43 19.14
C PRO A 560 -13.58 -35.49 19.75
N GLY A 561 -12.78 -36.01 20.68
CA GLY A 561 -11.60 -35.33 21.20
C GLY A 561 -10.52 -35.14 20.14
N LEU A 562 -9.58 -34.21 20.39
CA LEU A 562 -8.53 -33.86 19.42
C LEU A 562 -7.22 -34.65 19.59
N ASP A 563 -7.12 -35.55 20.59
CA ASP A 563 -5.95 -36.39 20.88
C ASP A 563 -4.61 -35.62 20.89
N VAL A 564 -4.60 -34.43 21.53
CA VAL A 564 -3.41 -33.57 21.60
C VAL A 564 -2.59 -33.86 22.85
N GLU A 565 -1.40 -34.41 22.67
CA GLU A 565 -0.42 -34.62 23.75
C GLU A 565 0.37 -33.33 24.03
N ASN A 566 -0.14 -32.50 24.94
CA ASN A 566 0.56 -31.30 25.42
C ASN A 566 0.19 -30.98 26.87
N GLN A 567 1.18 -30.70 27.73
CA GLN A 567 0.96 -30.40 29.15
C GLN A 567 0.10 -29.16 29.42
N ASN A 568 -0.02 -28.26 28.44
CA ASN A 568 -0.81 -27.04 28.53
C ASN A 568 -2.16 -27.15 27.78
N TYR A 569 -2.53 -28.35 27.32
CA TYR A 569 -3.81 -28.62 26.66
C TYR A 569 -4.75 -29.37 27.61
N PHE A 570 -5.98 -28.88 27.72
CA PHE A 570 -7.05 -29.48 28.48
C PHE A 570 -8.30 -29.57 27.61
N GLU A 571 -9.09 -30.63 27.82
CA GLU A 571 -10.31 -30.87 27.06
C GLU A 571 -11.44 -31.27 28.00
N ILE A 572 -12.60 -30.63 27.85
CA ILE A 572 -13.82 -30.87 28.64
C ILE A 572 -14.92 -31.26 27.66
N THR A 573 -15.64 -32.35 27.96
CA THR A 573 -16.80 -32.75 27.16
C THR A 573 -18.07 -32.12 27.74
N ALA A 574 -18.75 -31.29 26.96
CA ALA A 574 -20.04 -30.68 27.33
C ALA A 574 -21.21 -31.42 26.67
N TYR A 575 -22.36 -31.53 27.34
CA TYR A 575 -23.56 -32.21 26.84
C TYR A 575 -24.71 -31.24 26.64
N ALA A 576 -25.13 -31.07 25.37
CA ALA A 576 -26.20 -30.17 24.99
C ALA A 576 -27.45 -30.32 25.88
N GLY A 577 -27.81 -29.24 26.59
CA GLY A 577 -28.98 -29.20 27.48
C GLY A 577 -28.70 -29.43 28.98
N SER A 578 -27.48 -29.82 29.36
CA SER A 578 -27.02 -29.92 30.75
C SER A 578 -25.74 -29.13 31.04
N ASN A 579 -25.33 -28.25 30.12
CA ASN A 579 -24.15 -27.41 30.31
C ASN A 579 -24.31 -26.54 31.57
N ASP A 580 -23.39 -26.66 32.51
CA ASP A 580 -23.22 -25.72 33.62
C ASP A 580 -21.83 -25.09 33.52
N PRO A 581 -21.68 -24.02 32.71
CA PRO A 581 -20.39 -23.39 32.48
C PRO A 581 -19.71 -22.88 33.76
N GLU A 582 -20.47 -22.55 34.81
CA GLU A 582 -19.86 -22.14 36.09
C GLU A 582 -19.25 -23.33 36.81
N HIS A 583 -19.96 -24.45 36.89
CA HIS A 583 -19.46 -25.67 37.52
C HIS A 583 -18.27 -26.26 36.75
N GLU A 584 -18.40 -26.41 35.43
CA GLU A 584 -17.35 -26.97 34.56
C GLU A 584 -16.05 -26.15 34.63
N LEU A 585 -16.15 -24.81 34.59
CA LEU A 585 -14.98 -23.95 34.70
C LEU A 585 -14.42 -23.89 36.13
N ALA A 586 -15.24 -24.07 37.16
CA ALA A 586 -14.76 -24.13 38.55
C ALA A 586 -13.93 -25.40 38.79
N GLU A 587 -14.39 -26.56 38.33
CA GLU A 587 -13.60 -27.81 38.39
C GLU A 587 -12.29 -27.67 37.60
N PHE A 588 -12.36 -27.07 36.41
CA PHE A 588 -11.17 -26.80 35.62
C PHE A 588 -10.20 -25.83 36.32
N ALA A 589 -10.70 -24.81 37.02
CA ALA A 589 -9.87 -23.85 37.75
C ALA A 589 -9.04 -24.52 38.86
N GLU A 590 -9.58 -25.53 39.53
CA GLU A 590 -8.84 -26.32 40.53
C GLU A 590 -7.69 -27.11 39.88
N VAL A 591 -7.97 -27.78 38.76
CA VAL A 591 -6.96 -28.52 37.98
C VAL A 591 -5.87 -27.58 37.46
N LEU A 592 -6.26 -26.43 36.93
CA LEU A 592 -5.34 -25.42 36.41
C LEU A 592 -4.43 -24.87 37.51
N THR A 593 -4.97 -24.62 38.71
CA THR A 593 -4.20 -24.14 39.86
C THR A 593 -3.10 -25.14 40.22
N GLN A 594 -3.44 -26.42 40.33
CA GLN A 594 -2.47 -27.48 40.61
C GLN A 594 -1.40 -27.61 39.50
N HIS A 595 -1.79 -27.42 38.23
CA HIS A 595 -0.87 -27.43 37.10
C HIS A 595 0.14 -26.27 37.15
N ILE A 596 -0.33 -25.06 37.46
CA ILE A 596 0.52 -23.87 37.58
C ILE A 596 1.49 -24.03 38.76
N GLU A 597 1.02 -24.50 39.91
CA GLU A 597 1.85 -24.78 41.08
C GLU A 597 2.95 -25.80 40.79
N ARG A 598 2.61 -26.92 40.14
CA ARG A 598 3.59 -27.95 39.73
C ARG A 598 4.60 -27.39 38.73
N SER A 599 4.13 -26.61 37.75
CA SER A 599 5.00 -25.99 36.75
C SER A 599 5.99 -24.99 37.36
N ASN A 600 5.60 -24.29 38.43
CA ASN A 600 6.45 -23.33 39.13
C ASN A 600 7.44 -24.00 40.09
N GLN A 601 7.15 -25.20 40.62
CA GLN A 601 8.08 -25.98 41.45
C GLN A 601 9.19 -26.67 40.64
N VAL A 602 9.05 -26.77 39.32
CA VAL A 602 9.99 -27.47 38.43
C VAL A 602 11.05 -26.53 37.80
N LYS A 603 11.00 -25.22 38.06
CA LYS A 603 12.07 -24.29 37.62
C LYS A 603 13.21 -24.24 38.66
N PRO A 604 14.45 -24.63 38.32
CA PRO A 604 15.63 -24.27 39.10
C PRO A 604 15.96 -22.78 39.02
#